data_AF-A0A813CHP0-F1
#
_entry.id   AF-A0A813CHP0-F1
#
_cell.length_a   1.000
_cell.length_b   1.000
_cell.length_c   1.000
_cell.angle_alpha   90.00
_cell.angle_beta   90.00
_cell.angle_gamma   90.00
#
_symmetry.space_group_name_H-M   'P 1'
#
loop_
_entity.id
_entity.type
_entity.pdbx_description
1 polymer ?
#
loop_
_entity_poly.entity_id
_entity_poly.type
_entity_poly.pdbx_seq_one_letter_code
_entity_poly.pdbx_strand_id
1 'polypeptide(L)'
;MVQSSTDVWRRQGVSLDDLLQFKRLVHHCVQDGCLRPTELDKFSASDMQTGPTAYTVNEQLIKPVTSAAGNVSWALLKHPTGLIGDLFITHAWAEGLFDFVDKVSHSWPPGAVGAYICFLSNPQNLDIGDLLQVPSQSPFANALRQSSSLLVIPNHSYSVYTRIWCVYEAFLGYSWDKPIRVARRPPESYGFKVLRVPCTGLAVWGGTILILMSQTSFYGFSRDSQALLSTLELAFLGGAGACGSFVLLLYLLRNWRLAED
;
A
#
# COMPACT_ATOMS: atom_id res chain seq x y z
N MET A 1 -2.86 -14.12 35.67
CA MET A 1 -2.38 -12.73 35.74
C MET A 1 -3.37 -11.90 34.92
N VAL A 2 -4.30 -11.21 35.57
CA VAL A 2 -5.37 -10.47 34.87
C VAL A 2 -4.75 -9.17 34.36
N GLN A 3 -4.47 -9.11 33.05
CA GLN A 3 -4.13 -7.84 32.39
C GLN A 3 -5.26 -6.85 32.69
N SER A 4 -4.94 -5.63 33.12
CA SER A 4 -5.97 -4.59 33.29
C SER A 4 -6.73 -4.45 31.97
N SER A 5 -8.06 -4.46 32.02
CA SER A 5 -8.95 -4.51 30.86
C SER A 5 -8.69 -3.43 29.81
N THR A 6 -7.99 -2.36 30.18
CA THR A 6 -7.58 -1.27 29.31
C THR A 6 -6.54 -1.70 28.27
N ASP A 7 -5.58 -2.56 28.60
CA ASP A 7 -4.43 -2.82 27.70
C ASP A 7 -4.73 -3.82 26.58
N VAL A 8 -5.86 -4.52 26.67
CA VAL A 8 -6.25 -5.56 25.72
C VAL A 8 -6.41 -4.98 24.31
N TRP A 9 -7.06 -3.82 24.18
CA TRP A 9 -7.32 -3.20 22.88
C TRP A 9 -6.07 -2.63 22.23
N ARG A 10 -5.09 -2.18 23.04
CA ARG A 10 -3.78 -1.73 22.56
C ARG A 10 -3.04 -2.81 21.79
N ARG A 11 -3.23 -4.06 22.20
CA ARG A 11 -2.45 -5.22 21.74
C ARG A 11 -3.08 -5.99 20.58
N GLN A 12 -4.10 -5.41 19.95
CA GLN A 12 -4.79 -5.99 18.79
C GLN A 12 -4.29 -5.38 17.47
N GLY A 13 -3.03 -4.97 17.39
CA GLY A 13 -2.45 -4.36 16.20
C GLY A 13 -2.04 -5.38 15.12
N VAL A 14 -1.93 -4.90 13.89
CA VAL A 14 -1.27 -5.59 12.76
C VAL A 14 -0.14 -4.73 12.23
N SER A 15 0.99 -5.33 11.85
CA SER A 15 2.10 -4.58 11.25
C SER A 15 1.81 -4.24 9.79
N LEU A 16 2.60 -3.34 9.21
CA LEU A 16 2.54 -3.06 7.78
C LEU A 16 2.82 -4.32 6.93
N ASP A 17 3.79 -5.13 7.34
CA ASP A 17 4.12 -6.37 6.62
C ASP A 17 2.97 -7.39 6.70
N ASP A 18 2.30 -7.51 7.86
CA ASP A 18 1.10 -8.35 7.98
C ASP A 18 0.02 -7.93 6.99
N LEU A 19 -0.18 -6.62 6.79
CA LEU A 19 -1.19 -6.09 5.88
C LEU A 19 -0.82 -6.36 4.41
N LEU A 20 0.46 -6.25 4.05
CA LEU A 20 0.95 -6.59 2.71
C LEU A 20 0.87 -8.10 2.43
N GLN A 21 1.19 -8.93 3.41
CA GLN A 21 0.96 -10.38 3.35
C GLN A 21 -0.54 -10.69 3.22
N PHE A 22 -1.40 -10.00 3.95
CA PHE A 22 -2.84 -10.18 3.88
C PHE A 22 -3.39 -9.83 2.50
N LYS A 23 -2.95 -8.71 1.90
CA LYS A 23 -3.30 -8.37 0.50
C LYS A 23 -2.90 -9.48 -0.47
N ARG A 24 -1.68 -10.02 -0.35
CA ARG A 24 -1.21 -11.14 -1.20
C ARG A 24 -2.07 -12.38 -1.02
N LEU A 25 -2.41 -12.73 0.22
CA LEU A 25 -3.30 -13.85 0.52
C LEU A 25 -4.68 -13.68 -0.11
N VAL A 26 -5.29 -12.50 0.06
CA VAL A 26 -6.61 -12.20 -0.55
C VAL A 26 -6.53 -12.25 -2.07
N HIS A 27 -5.46 -11.70 -2.66
CA HIS A 27 -5.24 -11.79 -4.09
C HIS A 27 -5.17 -13.25 -4.57
N HIS A 28 -4.37 -14.10 -3.92
CA HIS A 28 -4.35 -15.54 -4.24
C HIS A 28 -5.72 -16.17 -4.10
N CYS A 29 -6.46 -15.84 -3.04
CA CYS A 29 -7.78 -16.43 -2.87
C CYS A 29 -8.80 -16.01 -3.93
N VAL A 30 -8.68 -14.80 -4.46
CA VAL A 30 -9.48 -14.33 -5.59
C VAL A 30 -9.11 -15.09 -6.87
N GLN A 31 -7.82 -15.29 -7.15
CA GLN A 31 -7.35 -16.04 -8.32
C GLN A 31 -7.78 -17.51 -8.27
N ASP A 32 -7.69 -18.14 -7.10
CA ASP A 32 -7.99 -19.56 -6.89
C ASP A 32 -9.49 -19.82 -6.68
N GLY A 33 -10.32 -18.75 -6.61
CA GLY A 33 -11.76 -18.85 -6.45
C GLY A 33 -12.24 -19.25 -5.04
N CYS A 34 -11.39 -19.17 -4.01
CA CYS A 34 -11.83 -19.25 -2.60
C CYS A 34 -12.53 -17.98 -2.12
N LEU A 35 -12.23 -16.82 -2.70
CA LEU A 35 -13.03 -15.61 -2.55
C LEU A 35 -13.86 -15.38 -3.82
N ARG A 36 -15.19 -15.36 -3.66
CA ARG A 36 -16.14 -15.24 -4.76
C ARG A 36 -16.93 -13.93 -4.68
N PRO A 37 -17.20 -13.30 -5.83
CA PRO A 37 -18.09 -12.13 -5.90
C PRO A 37 -19.46 -12.43 -5.30
N THR A 38 -20.08 -11.41 -4.71
CA THR A 38 -21.45 -11.48 -4.19
C THR A 38 -22.33 -10.44 -4.87
N GLU A 39 -23.64 -10.48 -4.65
CA GLU A 39 -24.53 -9.46 -5.21
C GLU A 39 -24.22 -8.04 -4.73
N LEU A 40 -23.68 -7.92 -3.50
CA LEU A 40 -23.31 -6.63 -2.90
C LEU A 40 -21.85 -6.23 -3.19
N ASP A 41 -21.05 -7.14 -3.75
CA ASP A 41 -19.62 -6.94 -4.00
C ASP A 41 -19.19 -7.70 -5.26
N LYS A 42 -19.33 -7.01 -6.40
CA LYS A 42 -19.12 -7.54 -7.75
C LYS A 42 -17.68 -7.35 -8.24
N PHE A 43 -16.69 -7.68 -7.41
CA PHE A 43 -15.29 -7.60 -7.80
C PHE A 43 -14.95 -8.61 -8.90
N SER A 44 -13.89 -8.33 -9.67
CA SER A 44 -13.38 -9.23 -10.72
C SER A 44 -12.07 -9.88 -10.29
N ALA A 45 -11.82 -11.12 -10.70
CA ALA A 45 -10.52 -11.75 -10.50
C ALA A 45 -9.39 -11.05 -11.28
N SER A 46 -9.72 -10.29 -12.32
CA SER A 46 -8.76 -9.46 -13.06
C SER A 46 -8.55 -8.07 -12.46
N ASP A 47 -9.35 -7.67 -11.46
CA ASP A 47 -9.22 -6.37 -10.82
C ASP A 47 -8.07 -6.39 -9.80
N MET A 48 -6.97 -5.75 -10.17
CA MET A 48 -5.78 -5.60 -9.33
C MET A 48 -5.79 -4.31 -8.50
N GLN A 49 -6.79 -3.45 -8.71
CA GLN A 49 -6.80 -2.07 -8.20
C GLN A 49 -7.70 -1.92 -6.99
N THR A 50 -8.94 -2.41 -7.06
CA THR A 50 -9.92 -2.24 -5.98
C THR A 50 -10.00 -3.50 -5.13
N GLY A 51 -10.25 -4.65 -5.75
CA GLY A 51 -10.39 -5.94 -5.07
C GLY A 51 -11.69 -6.06 -4.27
N PRO A 52 -11.88 -7.19 -3.55
CA PRO A 52 -13.07 -7.43 -2.75
C PRO A 52 -13.16 -6.47 -1.57
N THR A 53 -14.37 -6.16 -1.14
CA THR A 53 -14.63 -5.34 0.05
C THR A 53 -14.28 -6.06 1.35
N ALA A 54 -14.10 -5.31 2.44
CA ALA A 54 -13.89 -5.89 3.76
C ALA A 54 -15.08 -6.77 4.20
N TYR A 55 -16.31 -6.50 3.76
CA TYR A 55 -17.45 -7.38 4.00
C TYR A 55 -17.22 -8.79 3.45
N THR A 56 -16.89 -8.89 2.17
CA THR A 56 -16.68 -10.20 1.53
C THR A 56 -15.46 -10.92 2.10
N VAL A 57 -14.36 -10.20 2.28
CA VAL A 57 -13.13 -10.75 2.87
C VAL A 57 -13.39 -11.23 4.30
N ASN A 58 -14.19 -10.51 5.07
CA ASN A 58 -14.53 -10.91 6.43
C ASN A 58 -15.30 -12.23 6.47
N GLU A 59 -16.38 -12.32 5.69
CA GLU A 59 -17.27 -13.49 5.71
C GLU A 59 -16.62 -14.74 5.10
N GLN A 60 -15.88 -14.59 4.01
CA GLN A 60 -15.38 -15.74 3.25
C GLN A 60 -13.94 -16.13 3.61
N LEU A 61 -13.16 -15.27 4.27
CA LEU A 61 -11.77 -15.56 4.64
C LEU A 61 -11.51 -15.40 6.14
N ILE A 62 -11.74 -14.21 6.70
CA ILE A 62 -11.31 -13.92 8.08
C ILE A 62 -12.07 -14.79 9.07
N LYS A 63 -13.41 -14.80 9.01
CA LYS A 63 -14.25 -15.58 9.93
C LYS A 63 -13.93 -17.09 9.86
N PRO A 64 -13.92 -17.76 8.69
CA PRO A 64 -13.58 -19.18 8.61
C PRO A 64 -12.19 -19.51 9.19
N VAL A 65 -11.16 -18.74 8.82
CA VAL A 65 -9.78 -18.99 9.28
C VAL A 65 -9.65 -18.77 10.78
N THR A 66 -10.20 -17.68 11.30
CA THR A 66 -10.11 -17.36 12.73
C THR A 66 -11.00 -18.25 13.59
N SER A 67 -12.11 -18.77 13.05
CA SER A 67 -12.96 -19.73 13.75
C SER A 67 -12.23 -21.06 13.97
N ALA A 68 -11.54 -21.56 12.94
CA ALA A 68 -10.69 -22.74 13.04
C ALA A 68 -9.53 -22.58 14.04
N ALA A 69 -9.15 -21.34 14.35
CA ALA A 69 -8.12 -20.99 15.33
C ALA A 69 -8.68 -20.60 16.72
N GLY A 70 -9.93 -20.95 17.04
CA GLY A 70 -10.53 -20.69 18.35
C GLY A 70 -11.18 -19.31 18.50
N ASN A 71 -11.68 -18.74 17.40
CA ASN A 71 -12.40 -17.45 17.36
C ASN A 71 -11.59 -16.23 17.82
N VAL A 72 -10.26 -16.27 17.66
CA VAL A 72 -9.38 -15.12 17.91
C VAL A 72 -9.52 -14.04 16.83
N SER A 73 -9.01 -12.83 17.05
CA SER A 73 -8.88 -11.84 15.97
C SER A 73 -7.77 -12.25 14.99
N TRP A 74 -7.79 -11.71 13.77
CA TRP A 74 -6.69 -11.93 12.82
C TRP A 74 -5.36 -11.38 13.38
N ALA A 75 -5.41 -10.24 14.07
CA ALA A 75 -4.27 -9.66 14.76
C ALA A 75 -3.65 -10.62 15.78
N LEU A 76 -4.47 -11.24 16.64
CA LEU A 76 -3.99 -12.21 17.63
C LEU A 76 -3.58 -13.55 17.02
N LEU A 77 -4.16 -13.94 15.88
CA LEU A 77 -3.70 -15.09 15.10
C LEU A 77 -2.27 -14.89 14.59
N LYS A 78 -1.91 -13.67 14.17
CA LYS A 78 -0.56 -13.31 13.73
C LYS A 78 0.41 -13.06 14.88
N HIS A 79 -0.08 -12.43 15.95
CA HIS A 79 0.70 -12.04 17.12
C HIS A 79 0.04 -12.58 18.39
N PRO A 80 0.30 -13.83 18.80
CA PRO A 80 -0.34 -14.43 19.97
C PRO A 80 -0.08 -13.69 21.29
N THR A 81 1.05 -12.98 21.39
CA THR A 81 1.38 -12.11 22.53
C THR A 81 0.85 -10.68 22.41
N GLY A 82 0.15 -10.41 21.30
CA GLY A 82 -0.34 -9.10 20.89
C GLY A 82 0.74 -8.19 20.31
N LEU A 83 0.36 -7.39 19.33
CA LEU A 83 1.16 -6.31 18.75
C LEU A 83 0.53 -4.97 19.11
N ILE A 84 1.36 -3.98 19.46
CA ILE A 84 0.88 -2.64 19.79
C ILE A 84 0.33 -1.96 18.54
N GLY A 85 -0.95 -1.57 18.58
CA GLY A 85 -1.59 -0.71 17.58
C GLY A 85 -1.42 0.76 17.94
N ASP A 86 -0.30 1.37 17.57
CA ASP A 86 -0.06 2.80 17.77
C ASP A 86 -0.67 3.67 16.66
N LEU A 87 -1.04 3.09 15.52
CA LEU A 87 -1.86 3.74 14.51
C LEU A 87 -3.31 3.26 14.62
N PHE A 88 -4.29 4.18 14.60
CA PHE A 88 -5.70 3.79 14.42
C PHE A 88 -6.15 4.09 13.00
N ILE A 89 -6.79 3.12 12.34
CA ILE A 89 -7.27 3.26 10.96
C ILE A 89 -8.80 3.27 10.93
N THR A 90 -9.38 4.42 10.59
CA THR A 90 -10.81 4.54 10.30
C THR A 90 -11.07 4.39 8.81
N HIS A 91 -12.02 3.54 8.45
CA HIS A 91 -12.33 3.21 7.06
C HIS A 91 -13.73 2.61 6.95
N ALA A 92 -14.26 2.61 5.72
CA ALA A 92 -15.54 1.99 5.44
C ALA A 92 -15.37 0.53 4.99
N TRP A 93 -16.24 -0.36 5.46
CA TRP A 93 -16.15 -1.78 5.11
C TRP A 93 -16.44 -2.11 3.64
N ALA A 94 -17.09 -1.21 2.89
CA ALA A 94 -17.28 -1.40 1.46
C ALA A 94 -16.11 -0.86 0.62
N GLU A 95 -15.02 -0.42 1.25
CA GLU A 95 -13.80 -0.14 0.51
C GLU A 95 -13.18 -1.45 0.00
N GLY A 96 -12.74 -1.46 -1.26
CA GLY A 96 -12.00 -2.58 -1.82
C GLY A 96 -10.63 -2.74 -1.16
N LEU A 97 -10.30 -3.97 -0.78
CA LEU A 97 -9.14 -4.27 0.06
C LEU A 97 -7.80 -3.92 -0.61
N PHE A 98 -7.69 -4.05 -1.94
CA PHE A 98 -6.43 -3.78 -2.62
C PHE A 98 -6.09 -2.29 -2.59
N ASP A 99 -7.08 -1.44 -2.84
CA ASP A 99 -6.98 0.02 -2.78
C ASP A 99 -6.76 0.48 -1.33
N PHE A 100 -7.47 -0.14 -0.37
CA PHE A 100 -7.27 0.09 1.06
C PHE A 100 -5.81 -0.15 1.48
N VAL A 101 -5.26 -1.34 1.19
CA VAL A 101 -3.87 -1.66 1.56
C VAL A 101 -2.86 -0.76 0.84
N ASP A 102 -3.09 -0.40 -0.43
CA ASP A 102 -2.18 0.50 -1.14
C ASP A 102 -2.15 1.90 -0.52
N LYS A 103 -3.30 2.43 -0.11
CA LYS A 103 -3.37 3.72 0.59
C LYS A 103 -2.71 3.67 1.96
N VAL A 104 -2.99 2.61 2.72
CA VAL A 104 -2.42 2.41 4.06
C VAL A 104 -0.90 2.28 3.97
N SER A 105 -0.39 1.45 3.07
CA SER A 105 1.05 1.26 2.90
C SER A 105 1.76 2.53 2.44
N HIS A 106 1.16 3.30 1.52
CA HIS A 106 1.74 4.56 1.08
C HIS A 106 1.69 5.66 2.15
N SER A 107 0.68 5.65 3.01
CA SER A 107 0.44 6.69 4.02
C SER A 107 0.81 6.24 5.43
N TRP A 108 1.54 5.13 5.56
CA TRP A 108 1.95 4.58 6.84
C TRP A 108 2.89 5.58 7.54
N PRO A 109 2.56 6.11 8.72
CA PRO A 109 3.40 7.09 9.38
C PRO A 109 4.78 6.52 9.73
N PRO A 110 5.87 7.29 9.54
CA PRO A 110 7.19 6.87 9.99
C PRO A 110 7.18 6.53 11.48
N GLY A 111 7.79 5.40 11.84
CA GLY A 111 7.89 4.93 13.22
C GLY A 111 6.64 4.22 13.78
N ALA A 112 5.51 4.20 13.06
CA ALA A 112 4.35 3.43 13.49
C ALA A 112 4.66 1.92 13.44
N VAL A 113 4.47 1.24 14.56
CA VAL A 113 4.79 -0.19 14.73
C VAL A 113 3.64 -1.08 14.28
N GLY A 114 2.40 -0.67 14.55
CA GLY A 114 1.23 -1.47 14.25
C GLY A 114 -0.04 -0.64 14.14
N ALA A 115 -0.98 -1.11 13.36
CA ALA A 115 -2.27 -0.49 13.17
C ALA A 115 -3.39 -1.30 13.82
N TYR A 116 -4.30 -0.62 14.50
CA TYR A 116 -5.62 -1.16 14.78
C TYR A 116 -6.52 -0.97 13.55
N ILE A 117 -7.03 -2.07 12.99
CA ILE A 117 -7.89 -2.11 11.80
C ILE A 117 -9.09 -2.98 12.14
N CYS A 118 -10.30 -2.41 12.19
CA CYS A 118 -11.42 -3.08 12.87
C CYS A 118 -11.77 -4.49 12.36
N PHE A 119 -11.67 -4.79 11.06
CA PHE A 119 -11.95 -6.14 10.54
C PHE A 119 -10.82 -7.16 10.81
N LEU A 120 -9.60 -6.70 11.15
CA LEU A 120 -8.46 -7.57 11.50
C LEU A 120 -8.26 -7.66 13.02
N SER A 121 -8.48 -6.55 13.72
CA SER A 121 -8.19 -6.38 15.14
C SER A 121 -9.31 -6.91 16.03
N ASN A 122 -10.57 -6.85 15.61
CA ASN A 122 -11.65 -7.42 16.41
C ASN A 122 -11.82 -8.93 16.14
N PRO A 123 -12.24 -9.71 17.15
CA PRO A 123 -12.65 -11.10 16.94
C PRO A 123 -13.98 -11.15 16.18
N GLN A 124 -13.91 -11.42 14.87
CA GLN A 124 -15.06 -11.30 13.94
C GLN A 124 -16.13 -12.37 14.13
N ASN A 125 -15.80 -13.46 14.83
CA ASN A 125 -16.72 -14.56 15.14
C ASN A 125 -17.47 -14.36 16.46
N LEU A 126 -17.12 -13.35 17.25
CA LEU A 126 -17.78 -13.08 18.53
C LEU A 126 -18.86 -12.01 18.35
N ASP A 127 -19.93 -12.14 19.14
CA ASP A 127 -20.90 -11.07 19.25
C ASP A 127 -20.32 -9.93 20.09
N ILE A 128 -20.07 -8.80 19.44
CA ILE A 128 -19.57 -7.58 20.09
C ILE A 128 -20.70 -6.60 20.42
N GLY A 129 -21.97 -6.97 20.23
CA GLY A 129 -23.12 -6.08 20.42
C GLY A 129 -23.17 -5.43 21.80
N ASP A 130 -22.82 -6.17 22.85
CA ASP A 130 -22.70 -5.65 24.21
C ASP A 130 -21.59 -4.61 24.36
N LEU A 131 -20.47 -4.80 23.65
CA LEU A 131 -19.34 -3.87 23.66
C LEU A 131 -19.65 -2.57 22.91
N LEU A 132 -20.73 -2.52 22.13
CA LEU A 132 -21.12 -1.36 21.33
C LEU A 132 -22.25 -0.53 21.97
N GLN A 133 -22.82 -0.98 23.10
CA GLN A 133 -23.92 -0.28 23.78
C GLN A 133 -23.51 1.11 24.28
N VAL A 134 -22.26 1.25 24.72
CA VAL A 134 -21.68 2.53 25.14
C VAL A 134 -20.53 2.88 24.20
N PRO A 135 -20.76 3.72 23.18
CA PRO A 135 -19.75 4.00 22.14
C PRO A 135 -18.38 4.44 22.67
N SER A 136 -18.36 5.20 23.77
CA SER A 136 -17.11 5.67 24.41
C SER A 136 -16.30 4.59 25.13
N GLN A 137 -16.91 3.42 25.36
CA GLN A 137 -16.30 2.21 25.92
C GLN A 137 -16.09 1.12 24.87
N SER A 138 -16.46 1.37 23.61
CA SER A 138 -16.30 0.42 22.52
C SER A 138 -14.83 0.07 22.28
N PRO A 139 -14.55 -1.10 21.67
CA PRO A 139 -13.20 -1.48 21.23
C PRO A 139 -12.54 -0.38 20.39
N PHE A 140 -13.32 0.28 19.54
CA PHE A 140 -12.89 1.37 18.68
C PHE A 140 -12.41 2.58 19.49
N ALA A 141 -13.23 3.06 20.43
CA ALA A 141 -12.90 4.20 21.26
C ALA A 141 -11.68 3.92 22.15
N ASN A 142 -11.57 2.70 22.71
CA ASN A 142 -10.44 2.31 23.54
C ASN A 142 -9.14 2.21 22.74
N ALA A 143 -9.17 1.58 21.55
CA ALA A 143 -8.01 1.49 20.68
C ALA A 143 -7.56 2.88 20.18
N LEU A 144 -8.50 3.74 19.74
CA LEU A 144 -8.19 5.10 19.30
C LEU A 144 -7.65 5.98 20.43
N ARG A 145 -8.14 5.81 21.67
CA ARG A 145 -7.60 6.54 22.81
C ARG A 145 -6.12 6.24 23.02
N GLN A 146 -5.72 5.00 22.77
CA GLN A 146 -4.36 4.49 23.00
C GLN A 146 -3.42 4.64 21.79
N SER A 147 -3.96 4.88 20.59
CA SER A 147 -3.15 5.15 19.41
C SER A 147 -2.48 6.53 19.51
N SER A 148 -1.34 6.69 18.86
CA SER A 148 -0.64 7.97 18.74
C SER A 148 -1.26 8.87 17.68
N SER A 149 -1.88 8.29 16.66
CA SER A 149 -2.46 9.02 15.52
C SER A 149 -3.67 8.30 14.92
N LEU A 150 -4.40 9.03 14.07
CA LEU A 150 -5.56 8.56 13.30
C LEU A 150 -5.26 8.69 11.80
N LEU A 151 -5.41 7.59 11.06
CA LEU A 151 -5.36 7.58 9.60
C LEU A 151 -6.76 7.29 9.05
N VAL A 152 -7.31 8.24 8.29
CA VAL A 152 -8.62 8.15 7.63
C VAL A 152 -8.41 7.60 6.23
N ILE A 153 -9.08 6.50 5.88
CA ILE A 153 -9.00 5.92 4.54
C ILE A 153 -10.23 6.33 3.71
N PRO A 154 -10.08 7.26 2.76
CA PRO A 154 -11.15 7.59 1.83
C PRO A 154 -11.31 6.46 0.81
N ASN A 155 -12.53 6.16 0.38
CA ASN A 155 -12.79 5.23 -0.72
C ASN A 155 -13.51 5.94 -1.89
N HIS A 156 -13.55 5.29 -3.05
CA HIS A 156 -14.17 5.85 -4.25
C HIS A 156 -15.68 5.56 -4.35
N SER A 157 -16.20 4.60 -3.58
CA SER A 157 -17.59 4.19 -3.63
C SER A 157 -18.51 5.18 -2.93
N TYR A 158 -18.09 5.73 -1.79
CA TYR A 158 -18.81 6.74 -1.03
C TYR A 158 -17.91 7.45 0.00
N SER A 159 -18.36 8.60 0.49
CA SER A 159 -17.69 9.30 1.58
C SER A 159 -17.63 8.44 2.83
N VAL A 160 -16.45 8.26 3.43
CA VAL A 160 -16.27 7.52 4.68
C VAL A 160 -17.17 8.07 5.81
N TYR A 161 -17.52 9.35 5.75
CA TYR A 161 -18.39 10.03 6.72
C TYR A 161 -19.89 9.73 6.56
N THR A 162 -20.29 8.91 5.58
CA THR A 162 -21.66 8.33 5.59
C THR A 162 -21.79 7.18 6.57
N ARG A 163 -20.69 6.71 7.17
CA ARG A 163 -20.64 5.63 8.16
C ARG A 163 -20.56 6.22 9.56
N ILE A 164 -21.58 5.97 10.38
CA ILE A 164 -21.71 6.56 11.72
C ILE A 164 -20.47 6.31 12.61
N TRP A 165 -19.89 5.10 12.56
CA TRP A 165 -18.68 4.78 13.31
C TRP A 165 -17.47 5.58 12.84
N CYS A 166 -17.29 5.78 11.54
CA CYS A 166 -16.19 6.59 11.03
C CYS A 166 -16.32 8.06 11.41
N VAL A 167 -17.55 8.61 11.41
CA VAL A 167 -17.82 9.97 11.91
C VAL A 167 -17.48 10.08 13.39
N TYR A 168 -17.90 9.09 14.18
CA TYR A 168 -17.62 9.05 15.62
C TYR A 168 -16.11 8.94 15.90
N GLU A 169 -15.39 8.07 15.19
CA GLU A 169 -13.94 7.92 15.30
C GLU A 169 -13.20 9.22 14.91
N ALA A 170 -13.63 9.90 13.85
CA ALA A 170 -13.08 11.20 13.47
C ALA A 170 -13.35 12.28 14.54
N PHE A 171 -14.56 12.31 15.10
CA PHE A 171 -14.92 13.20 16.21
C PHE A 171 -14.07 12.96 17.45
N LEU A 172 -13.84 11.69 17.81
CA LEU A 172 -12.97 11.33 18.94
C LEU A 172 -11.51 11.70 18.67
N GLY A 173 -11.00 11.43 17.47
CA GLY A 173 -9.66 11.81 17.05
C GLY A 173 -9.44 13.32 17.18
N TYR A 174 -10.40 14.12 16.70
CA TYR A 174 -10.36 15.57 16.83
C TYR A 174 -10.44 16.03 18.29
N SER A 175 -11.39 15.49 19.04
CA SER A 175 -11.65 15.89 20.43
C SER A 175 -10.52 15.50 21.40
N TRP A 176 -9.73 14.49 21.05
CA TRP A 176 -8.56 14.04 21.82
C TRP A 176 -7.23 14.56 21.26
N ASP A 177 -7.28 15.57 20.38
CA ASP A 177 -6.11 16.21 19.77
C ASP A 177 -5.13 15.20 19.13
N LYS A 178 -5.68 14.16 18.50
CA LYS A 178 -4.88 13.17 17.77
C LYS A 178 -4.43 13.79 16.45
N PRO A 179 -3.17 13.60 16.02
CA PRO A 179 -2.79 13.86 14.64
C PRO A 179 -3.66 13.05 13.68
N ILE A 180 -4.46 13.74 12.86
CA ILE A 180 -5.33 13.12 11.85
C ILE A 180 -4.70 13.29 10.47
N ARG A 181 -4.50 12.17 9.77
CA ARG A 181 -4.04 12.15 8.37
C ARG A 181 -5.10 11.49 7.49
N VAL A 182 -5.20 11.95 6.25
CA VAL A 182 -6.03 11.30 5.22
C VAL A 182 -5.11 10.52 4.30
N ALA A 183 -5.35 9.22 4.18
CA ALA A 183 -4.53 8.35 3.35
C ALA A 183 -4.66 8.71 1.87
N ARG A 184 -3.56 8.57 1.16
CA ARG A 184 -3.43 8.82 -0.27
C ARG A 184 -3.01 7.54 -0.96
N ARG A 185 -3.48 7.39 -2.19
CA ARG A 185 -2.98 6.32 -3.07
C ARG A 185 -1.54 6.66 -3.47
N PRO A 186 -0.64 5.68 -3.60
CA PRO A 186 0.64 5.93 -4.24
C PRO A 186 0.40 6.55 -5.62
N PRO A 187 1.18 7.56 -6.03
CA PRO A 187 1.03 8.15 -7.35
C PRO A 187 1.14 7.02 -8.39
N GLU A 188 0.18 6.95 -9.32
CA GLU A 188 0.25 6.00 -10.43
C GLU A 188 1.64 6.09 -11.05
N SER A 189 2.38 4.98 -10.98
CA SER A 189 3.80 5.00 -11.21
C SER A 189 4.12 5.64 -12.56
N TYR A 190 4.75 6.83 -12.54
CA TYR A 190 5.56 7.33 -13.65
C TYR A 190 6.72 6.36 -13.97
N GLY A 191 6.99 5.38 -13.11
CA GLY A 191 8.13 4.47 -13.12
C GLY A 191 8.34 3.66 -14.41
N PHE A 192 7.29 3.39 -15.19
CA PHE A 192 7.48 2.76 -16.52
C PHE A 192 7.59 3.77 -17.67
N LYS A 193 7.02 4.97 -17.53
CA LYS A 193 7.14 6.02 -18.57
C LYS A 193 8.50 6.71 -18.50
N VAL A 194 9.03 6.98 -17.31
CA VAL A 194 10.31 7.65 -17.12
C VAL A 194 11.50 6.74 -17.45
N LEU A 195 11.38 5.41 -17.30
CA LEU A 195 12.41 4.47 -17.76
C LEU A 195 12.30 4.13 -19.26
N ARG A 196 11.09 4.14 -19.85
CA ARG A 196 10.91 3.87 -21.28
C ARG A 196 11.59 4.91 -22.15
N VAL A 197 11.45 6.20 -21.84
CA VAL A 197 12.01 7.29 -22.66
C VAL A 197 13.53 7.19 -22.86
N PRO A 198 14.37 7.01 -21.80
CA PRO A 198 15.81 6.84 -21.97
C PRO A 198 16.16 5.50 -22.64
N CYS A 199 15.47 4.40 -22.34
CA CYS A 199 15.76 3.10 -22.96
C CYS A 199 15.44 3.08 -24.46
N THR A 200 14.33 3.68 -24.90
CA THR A 200 14.02 3.81 -26.33
C THR A 200 14.97 4.79 -27.02
N GLY A 201 15.37 5.86 -26.33
CA GLY A 201 16.37 6.80 -26.84
C GLY A 201 17.71 6.12 -27.09
N LEU A 202 18.22 5.36 -26.11
CA LEU A 202 19.46 4.60 -26.22
C LEU A 202 19.41 3.51 -27.29
N ALA A 203 18.27 2.81 -27.42
CA ALA A 203 18.10 1.77 -28.44
C ALA A 203 18.07 2.34 -29.87
N VAL A 204 17.34 3.44 -30.09
CA VAL A 204 17.29 4.11 -31.40
C VAL A 204 18.66 4.68 -31.77
N TRP A 205 19.31 5.39 -30.86
CA TRP A 205 20.64 5.95 -31.09
C TRP A 205 21.72 4.89 -31.30
N GLY A 206 21.71 3.83 -30.48
CA GLY A 206 22.61 2.67 -30.67
C GLY A 206 22.41 1.99 -32.02
N GLY A 207 21.15 1.82 -32.46
CA GLY A 207 20.83 1.30 -33.79
C GLY A 207 21.34 2.19 -34.92
N THR A 208 21.19 3.51 -34.82
CA THR A 208 21.70 4.46 -35.83
C THR A 208 23.23 4.40 -35.94
N ILE A 209 23.95 4.30 -34.82
CA ILE A 209 25.41 4.17 -34.82
C ILE A 209 25.85 2.88 -35.50
N LEU A 210 25.22 1.75 -35.19
CA LEU A 210 25.53 0.46 -35.84
C LEU A 210 25.31 0.49 -37.35
N ILE A 211 24.21 1.13 -37.79
CA ILE A 211 23.93 1.31 -39.22
C ILE A 211 25.05 2.16 -39.87
N LEU A 212 25.42 3.29 -39.27
CA LEU A 212 26.50 4.13 -39.77
C LEU A 212 27.86 3.39 -39.82
N MET A 213 28.20 2.61 -38.78
CA MET A 213 29.42 1.80 -38.73
C MET A 213 29.43 0.68 -39.80
N SER A 214 28.27 0.10 -40.09
CA SER A 214 28.15 -0.92 -41.15
C SER A 214 28.33 -0.32 -42.55
N GLN A 215 27.82 0.89 -42.79
CA GLN A 215 27.99 1.57 -44.07
C GLN A 215 29.44 2.01 -44.29
N THR A 216 30.13 2.49 -43.26
CA THR A 216 31.54 2.91 -43.38
C THR A 216 32.48 1.75 -43.66
N SER A 217 32.18 0.54 -43.16
CA SER A 217 32.96 -0.67 -43.43
C SER A 217 32.86 -1.14 -44.89
N PHE A 218 31.77 -0.80 -45.58
CA PHE A 218 31.51 -1.28 -46.94
C PHE A 218 32.11 -0.38 -48.04
N TYR A 219 32.36 0.90 -47.76
CA TYR A 219 32.70 1.89 -48.79
C TYR A 219 34.19 2.30 -48.84
N GLY A 220 35.07 1.75 -48.01
CA GLY A 220 36.53 1.98 -48.09
C GLY A 220 36.93 3.45 -47.93
N PHE A 221 37.08 3.90 -46.68
CA PHE A 221 37.15 5.34 -46.36
C PHE A 221 38.56 5.96 -46.33
N SER A 222 38.66 7.20 -46.78
CA SER A 222 39.85 8.07 -46.66
C SER A 222 40.14 8.52 -45.22
N ARG A 223 41.37 8.99 -44.98
CA ARG A 223 41.94 9.36 -43.66
C ARG A 223 41.11 10.42 -42.90
N ASP A 224 40.41 11.31 -43.60
CA ASP A 224 39.59 12.36 -42.99
C ASP A 224 38.36 11.83 -42.25
N SER A 225 37.99 10.58 -42.48
CA SER A 225 36.73 10.03 -42.01
C SER A 225 36.88 9.15 -40.78
N GLN A 226 38.11 8.72 -40.49
CA GLN A 226 38.46 8.19 -39.18
C GLN A 226 38.36 9.27 -38.09
N ALA A 227 38.69 10.52 -38.41
CA ALA A 227 38.54 11.63 -37.48
C ALA A 227 37.06 11.85 -37.09
N LEU A 228 36.14 11.77 -38.06
CA LEU A 228 34.71 11.96 -37.85
C LEU A 228 34.08 10.84 -36.99
N LEU A 229 34.52 9.59 -37.19
CA LEU A 229 34.09 8.46 -36.35
C LEU A 229 34.55 8.61 -34.90
N SER A 230 35.78 9.09 -34.70
CA SER A 230 36.36 9.32 -33.36
C SER A 230 35.57 10.38 -32.58
N THR A 231 35.14 11.47 -33.24
CA THR A 231 34.31 12.51 -32.61
C THR A 231 32.91 12.00 -32.26
N LEU A 232 32.34 11.14 -33.10
CA LEU A 232 31.03 10.51 -32.84
C LEU A 232 31.08 9.53 -31.66
N GLU A 233 32.17 8.75 -31.52
CA GLU A 233 32.38 7.87 -30.36
C GLU A 233 32.50 8.64 -29.04
N LEU A 234 33.26 9.74 -29.02
CA LEU A 234 33.39 10.60 -27.84
C LEU A 234 32.06 11.28 -27.48
N ALA A 235 31.28 11.72 -28.48
CA ALA A 235 29.95 12.25 -28.26
C ALA A 235 29.00 11.19 -27.68
N PHE A 236 29.12 9.94 -28.11
CA PHE A 236 28.33 8.82 -27.57
C PHE A 236 28.66 8.53 -26.10
N LEU A 237 29.95 8.44 -25.74
CA LEU A 237 30.37 8.20 -24.36
C LEU A 237 29.96 9.36 -23.44
N GLY A 238 30.06 10.60 -23.92
CA GLY A 238 29.59 11.79 -23.19
C GLY A 238 28.07 11.79 -22.99
N GLY A 239 27.31 11.44 -24.02
CA GLY A 239 25.84 11.35 -23.95
C GLY A 239 25.35 10.25 -23.02
N ALA A 240 25.96 9.06 -23.09
CA ALA A 240 25.63 7.93 -22.21
C ALA A 240 25.93 8.26 -20.73
N GLY A 241 27.07 8.90 -20.46
CA GLY A 241 27.42 9.37 -19.11
C GLY A 241 26.45 10.41 -18.55
N ALA A 242 26.00 11.35 -19.39
CA ALA A 242 25.01 12.36 -19.00
C ALA A 242 23.64 11.75 -18.69
N CYS A 243 23.17 10.80 -19.50
CA CYS A 243 21.92 10.07 -19.25
C CYS A 243 21.99 9.24 -17.96
N GLY A 244 23.10 8.53 -17.73
CA GLY A 244 23.30 7.76 -16.49
C GLY A 244 23.28 8.65 -15.25
N SER A 245 23.96 9.80 -15.32
CA SER A 245 24.01 10.77 -14.23
C SER A 245 22.63 11.39 -13.94
N PHE A 246 21.83 11.66 -14.96
CA PHE A 246 20.47 12.18 -14.81
C PHE A 246 19.52 11.16 -14.18
N VAL A 247 19.58 9.88 -14.59
CA VAL A 247 18.79 8.79 -13.98
C VAL A 247 19.18 8.59 -12.51
N LEU A 248 20.49 8.63 -12.20
CA LEU A 248 20.97 8.55 -10.82
C LEU A 248 20.50 9.75 -9.99
N LEU A 249 20.54 10.96 -10.53
CA LEU A 249 20.04 12.16 -9.86
C LEU A 249 18.54 12.06 -9.56
N LEU A 250 17.73 11.62 -10.52
CA LEU A 250 16.29 11.40 -10.30
C LEU A 250 16.02 10.32 -9.24
N TYR A 251 16.83 9.26 -9.23
CA TYR A 251 16.76 8.21 -8.21
C TYR A 251 17.11 8.76 -6.82
N LEU A 252 18.19 9.55 -6.71
CA LEU A 252 18.61 10.17 -5.46
C LEU A 252 17.59 11.20 -4.96
N LEU A 253 17.05 12.06 -5.83
CA LEU A 253 16.01 13.03 -5.47
C LEU A 253 14.72 12.36 -5.00
N ARG A 254 14.34 11.23 -5.62
CA ARG A 254 13.21 10.42 -5.15
C ARG A 254 13.45 9.88 -3.74
N ASN A 255 14.62 9.29 -3.49
CA ASN A 255 14.93 8.72 -2.19
C ASN A 255 15.12 9.77 -1.10
N TRP A 256 15.63 10.95 -1.44
CA TRP A 256 15.76 12.09 -0.53
C TRP A 256 14.39 12.60 -0.06
N ARG A 257 13.43 12.76 -0.98
CA ARG A 257 12.09 13.22 -0.63
C ARG A 257 11.31 12.23 0.24
N LEU A 258 11.56 10.94 0.06
CA LEU A 258 11.01 9.88 0.93
C LEU A 258 11.64 9.86 2.34
N ALA A 259 12.73 10.58 2.58
CA ALA A 259 13.40 10.66 3.88
C ALA A 259 12.99 11.91 4.69
N GLU A 260 12.34 12.90 4.07
CA GLU A 260 11.88 14.12 4.74
C GLU A 260 10.41 14.08 5.19
N ASP A 261 9.62 13.13 4.64
CA ASP A 261 8.19 12.91 4.97
C ASP A 261 8.00 11.75 5.97
#